data_AF-A0A812QIJ4-F1
#
_entry.id   AF-A0A812QIJ4-F1
#
_cell.length_a   1.000
_cell.length_b   1.000
_cell.length_c   1.000
_cell.angle_alpha   90.00
_cell.angle_beta   90.00
_cell.angle_gamma   90.00
#
_symmetry.space_group_name_H-M   'P 1'
#
loop_
_entity.id
_entity.type
_entity.pdbx_description
1 polymer ?
#
loop_
_entity_poly.entity_id
_entity_poly.type
_entity_poly.pdbx_seq_one_letter_code
_entity_poly.pdbx_strand_id
1 'polypeptide(L)'
;MNSLDFESEESSTPRHEASCWRRLPTALFHMLVVECIHIYLAVFAWFRLVTNVNLRTAMGAHFQVLDRLEGYFYNLFLFGSTAGTSVHLSNVTDTFFLGQEQRTQPSVFYNGSMLELPSTNIDGANIPWIVLVWLLPLGGALLVLLHLVLLARRRVWSFDCGAYLQFSWDIVRTPEYRWSVGLMALAAILLPIIWILQILIFNLPDQLDVLRGSILSGLLLLFALDQLAFPSIPCHDWASPFQDLTFRRPMLHLILGTNKSFGLKLVDALWAAELGDLSRLRRYLPDPDNAEEVLRICREVQRAEADMLGRFRLQAGSE
;
A
#
# COMPACT_ATOMS: atom_id res chain seq x y z
N MET A 1 4.27 11.05 -71.80
CA MET A 1 3.31 10.43 -70.85
C MET A 1 3.83 10.76 -69.47
N ASN A 2 3.33 11.85 -68.89
CA ASN A 2 3.71 12.31 -67.55
C ASN A 2 2.62 11.85 -66.58
N SER A 3 3.00 10.96 -65.67
CA SER A 3 2.20 10.55 -64.52
C SER A 3 2.07 11.74 -63.60
N LEU A 4 0.84 12.26 -63.46
CA LEU A 4 0.50 13.25 -62.44
C LEU A 4 0.27 12.48 -61.14
N ASP A 5 1.27 12.51 -60.27
CA ASP A 5 1.17 12.01 -58.91
C ASP A 5 0.21 12.93 -58.13
N PHE A 6 -0.98 12.40 -57.86
CA PHE A 6 -2.00 13.03 -57.05
C PHE A 6 -1.58 12.88 -55.58
N GLU A 7 -0.89 13.88 -55.05
CA GLU A 7 -0.70 14.03 -53.60
C GLU A 7 -2.09 14.19 -52.97
N SER A 8 -2.62 13.09 -52.44
CA SER A 8 -3.81 13.11 -51.61
C SER A 8 -3.49 13.93 -50.37
N GLU A 9 -4.02 15.15 -50.29
CA GLU A 9 -4.06 15.95 -49.08
C GLU A 9 -4.53 15.07 -47.92
N GLU A 10 -3.59 14.70 -47.05
CA GLU A 10 -3.88 14.11 -45.76
C GLU A 10 -4.79 15.11 -45.03
N SER A 11 -6.09 14.80 -45.04
CA SER A 11 -7.10 15.41 -44.19
C SER A 11 -6.59 15.27 -42.75
N SER A 12 -5.90 16.32 -42.30
CA SER A 12 -5.54 16.52 -40.91
C SER A 12 -6.84 16.54 -40.12
N THR A 13 -7.20 15.38 -39.58
CA THR A 13 -8.33 15.23 -38.67
C THR A 13 -8.13 16.29 -37.60
N PRO A 14 -9.14 17.13 -37.32
CA PRO A 14 -9.02 18.20 -36.35
C PRO A 14 -8.59 17.54 -35.05
N ARG A 15 -7.34 17.78 -34.66
CA ARG A 15 -6.81 17.40 -33.35
C ARG A 15 -7.69 18.13 -32.37
N HIS A 16 -8.72 17.44 -31.87
CA HIS A 16 -9.59 17.89 -30.80
C HIS A 16 -8.71 18.61 -29.80
N GLU A 17 -8.89 19.93 -29.70
CA GLU A 17 -8.17 20.77 -28.75
C GLU A 17 -8.35 20.14 -27.38
N ALA A 18 -7.33 19.41 -26.97
CA ALA A 18 -7.36 18.62 -25.76
C ALA A 18 -7.56 19.60 -24.61
N SER A 19 -8.77 19.58 -24.04
CA SER A 19 -9.19 20.50 -22.98
C SER A 19 -8.07 20.64 -21.95
N CYS A 20 -7.69 21.87 -21.62
CA CYS A 20 -6.55 22.21 -20.76
C CYS A 20 -6.50 21.41 -19.43
N TRP A 21 -7.65 20.90 -18.97
CA TRP A 21 -7.82 19.98 -17.83
C TRP A 21 -7.09 18.64 -17.95
N ARG A 22 -6.77 18.16 -19.17
CA ARG A 22 -5.99 16.92 -19.39
C ARG A 22 -4.52 17.02 -18.98
N ARG A 23 -4.07 18.19 -18.51
CA ARG A 23 -2.70 18.41 -18.00
C ARG A 23 -2.55 18.17 -16.51
N LEU A 24 -3.64 18.06 -15.75
CA LEU A 24 -3.54 17.75 -14.32
C LEU A 24 -3.19 16.27 -14.14
N PRO A 25 -2.21 15.94 -13.27
CA PRO A 25 -1.77 14.57 -13.03
C PRO A 25 -2.78 13.83 -12.13
N THR A 26 -4.03 13.72 -12.59
CA THR A 26 -5.14 13.10 -11.87
C THR A 26 -4.87 11.64 -11.55
N ALA A 27 -4.18 10.91 -12.45
CA ALA A 27 -3.71 9.55 -12.19
C ALA A 27 -2.73 9.47 -11.01
N LEU A 28 -1.80 10.43 -10.90
CA LEU A 28 -0.82 10.48 -9.80
C LEU A 28 -1.53 10.75 -8.47
N PHE A 29 -2.45 11.71 -8.44
CA PHE A 29 -3.23 12.03 -7.25
C PHE A 29 -4.05 10.80 -6.78
N HIS A 30 -4.79 10.19 -7.70
CA HIS A 30 -5.57 8.99 -7.41
C HIS A 30 -4.69 7.83 -6.93
N MET A 31 -3.55 7.61 -7.59
CA MET A 31 -2.59 6.56 -7.21
C MET A 31 -2.09 6.76 -5.78
N LEU A 32 -1.72 7.99 -5.41
CA LEU A 32 -1.21 8.29 -4.07
C LEU A 32 -2.30 8.18 -3.01
N VAL A 33 -3.48 8.74 -3.26
CA VAL A 33 -4.54 8.83 -2.23
C VAL A 33 -5.32 7.53 -2.10
N VAL A 34 -5.63 6.88 -3.22
CA VAL A 34 -6.55 5.74 -3.28
C VAL A 34 -5.79 4.42 -3.39
N GLU A 35 -4.92 4.28 -4.38
CA GLU A 35 -4.25 2.99 -4.63
C GLU A 35 -3.18 2.66 -3.57
N CYS A 36 -2.51 3.67 -3.00
CA CYS A 36 -1.53 3.47 -1.92
C CYS A 36 -2.14 3.36 -0.52
N ILE A 37 -3.47 3.40 -0.36
CA ILE A 37 -4.11 3.44 0.97
C ILE A 37 -3.72 2.23 1.84
N HIS A 38 -3.62 1.04 1.26
CA HIS A 38 -3.22 -0.17 2.00
C HIS A 38 -1.75 -0.14 2.43
N ILE A 39 -0.88 0.53 1.67
CA ILE A 39 0.52 0.75 2.07
C ILE A 39 0.55 1.65 3.29
N TYR A 40 -0.17 2.77 3.26
CA TYR A 40 -0.25 3.71 4.38
C TYR A 40 -0.87 3.06 5.62
N LEU A 41 -1.92 2.26 5.43
CA LEU A 41 -2.57 1.53 6.50
C LEU A 41 -1.64 0.50 7.14
N ALA A 42 -0.89 -0.26 6.33
CA ALA A 42 0.09 -1.22 6.82
C ALA A 42 1.21 -0.52 7.63
N VAL A 43 1.78 0.56 7.09
CA VAL A 43 2.83 1.34 7.77
C VAL A 43 2.32 1.95 9.08
N PHE A 44 1.12 2.54 9.07
CA PHE A 44 0.50 3.11 10.26
C PHE A 44 0.22 2.04 11.33
N ALA A 45 -0.41 0.93 10.93
CA ALA A 45 -0.73 -0.18 11.83
C ALA A 45 0.55 -0.79 12.42
N TRP A 46 1.60 -0.92 11.60
CA TRP A 46 2.91 -1.39 12.01
C TRP A 46 3.56 -0.50 13.07
N PHE A 47 3.65 0.82 12.82
CA PHE A 47 4.21 1.74 13.81
C PHE A 47 3.44 1.71 15.13
N ARG A 48 2.11 1.77 15.07
CA ARG A 48 1.25 1.63 16.26
C ARG A 48 1.51 0.32 17.01
N LEU A 49 1.65 -0.79 16.28
CA LEU A 49 1.89 -2.10 16.86
C LEU A 49 3.24 -2.15 17.59
N VAL A 50 4.33 -1.74 16.92
CA VAL A 50 5.67 -1.76 17.51
C VAL A 50 5.76 -0.81 18.72
N THR A 51 5.21 0.41 18.60
CA THR A 51 5.19 1.36 19.71
C THR A 51 4.39 0.83 20.89
N ASN A 52 3.20 0.24 20.66
CA ASN A 52 2.38 -0.34 21.72
C ASN A 52 3.08 -1.51 22.41
N VAL A 53 3.72 -2.40 21.66
CA VAL A 53 4.45 -3.54 22.23
C VAL A 53 5.58 -3.05 23.12
N ASN A 54 6.40 -2.12 22.64
CA ASN A 54 7.54 -1.62 23.42
C ASN A 54 7.11 -0.79 24.63
N LEU A 55 6.13 0.09 24.45
CA LEU A 55 5.59 0.93 25.52
C LEU A 55 5.00 0.09 26.66
N ARG A 56 4.17 -0.90 26.32
CA ARG A 56 3.57 -1.80 27.32
C ARG A 56 4.57 -2.77 27.93
N THR A 57 5.57 -3.22 27.17
CA THR A 57 6.65 -4.05 27.72
C THR A 57 7.50 -3.25 28.71
N ALA A 58 7.76 -1.98 28.44
CA ALA A 58 8.54 -1.11 29.33
C ALA A 58 7.76 -0.64 30.57
N MET A 59 6.44 -0.50 30.47
CA MET A 59 5.61 0.08 31.54
C MET A 59 4.74 -0.92 32.32
N GLY A 60 4.57 -2.16 31.82
CA GLY A 60 3.61 -3.11 32.35
C GLY A 60 2.14 -2.68 32.10
N ALA A 61 1.21 -3.22 32.90
CA ALA A 61 -0.24 -3.01 32.74
C ALA A 61 -0.78 -1.67 33.28
N HIS A 62 0.05 -0.82 33.89
CA HIS A 62 -0.40 0.33 34.69
C HIS A 62 -0.38 1.63 33.86
N PHE A 63 -1.57 2.23 33.68
CA PHE A 63 -1.80 3.26 32.65
C PHE A 63 -2.43 4.55 33.19
N GLN A 64 -1.87 5.67 32.72
CA GLN A 64 -2.56 6.94 32.38
C GLN A 64 -1.61 7.97 31.70
N VAL A 65 -0.29 7.71 31.64
CA VAL A 65 0.73 8.68 31.18
C VAL A 65 1.20 8.41 29.74
N LEU A 66 0.26 8.07 28.85
CA LEU A 66 0.62 7.44 27.58
C LEU A 66 1.26 8.37 26.55
N ASP A 67 0.72 9.57 26.39
CA ASP A 67 1.04 10.41 25.23
C ASP A 67 2.49 10.91 25.23
N ARG A 68 3.04 11.24 26.40
CA ARG A 68 4.43 11.74 26.51
C ARG A 68 5.45 10.62 26.33
N LEU A 69 5.12 9.41 26.77
CA LEU A 69 5.99 8.25 26.67
C LEU A 69 5.96 7.65 25.26
N GLU A 70 4.83 7.72 24.56
CA GLU A 70 4.72 7.36 23.15
C GLU A 70 5.75 8.14 22.32
N GLY A 71 5.86 9.47 22.53
CA GLY A 71 6.85 10.31 21.84
C GLY A 71 8.31 9.93 22.13
N TYR A 72 8.63 9.55 23.36
CA TYR A 72 9.97 9.10 23.74
C TYR A 72 10.37 7.81 23.01
N PHE A 73 9.54 6.76 23.09
CA PHE A 73 9.84 5.49 22.42
C PHE A 73 9.79 5.61 20.90
N TYR A 74 8.88 6.43 20.38
CA TYR A 74 8.83 6.75 18.96
C TYR A 74 10.17 7.32 18.47
N ASN A 75 10.70 8.35 19.15
CA ASN A 75 11.99 8.94 18.79
C ASN A 75 13.14 7.95 18.94
N LEU A 76 13.15 7.18 20.02
CA LEU A 76 14.19 6.18 20.28
C LEU A 76 14.27 5.16 19.14
N PHE A 77 13.15 4.52 18.77
CA PHE A 77 13.15 3.48 17.75
C PHE A 77 13.24 4.02 16.31
N LEU A 78 12.71 5.20 16.04
CA LEU A 78 12.76 5.79 14.72
C LEU A 78 14.15 6.39 14.43
N PHE A 79 14.71 7.16 15.35
CA PHE A 79 15.95 7.91 15.14
C PHE A 79 17.19 7.28 15.80
N GLY A 80 17.02 6.18 16.54
CA GLY A 80 18.14 5.55 17.25
C GLY A 80 18.58 6.29 18.51
N SER A 81 17.94 7.41 18.84
CA SER A 81 18.28 8.25 19.98
C SER A 81 17.07 9.08 20.42
N THR A 82 17.03 9.43 21.69
CA THR A 82 16.04 10.35 22.23
C THR A 82 16.68 11.25 23.29
N ALA A 83 16.26 12.50 23.33
CA ALA A 83 16.62 13.39 24.43
C ALA A 83 15.98 12.88 25.72
N GLY A 84 16.63 13.18 26.85
CA GLY A 84 16.05 12.90 28.15
C GLY A 84 14.73 13.66 28.32
N THR A 85 13.72 13.00 28.87
CA THR A 85 12.41 13.62 29.09
C THR A 85 11.97 13.37 30.53
N SER A 86 11.50 14.42 31.19
CA SER A 86 10.94 14.32 32.52
C SER A 86 9.42 14.32 32.45
N VAL A 87 8.82 13.29 33.04
CA VAL A 87 7.39 13.07 33.03
C VAL A 87 6.88 13.13 34.46
N HIS A 88 6.03 14.10 34.74
CA HIS A 88 5.45 14.27 36.07
C HIS A 88 4.35 13.21 36.28
N LEU A 89 4.55 12.31 37.25
CA LEU A 89 3.57 11.27 37.59
C LEU A 89 2.60 11.84 38.64
N SER A 90 1.46 12.37 38.20
CA SER A 90 0.36 12.71 39.12
C SER A 90 -0.54 11.49 39.31
N ASN A 91 -0.84 11.14 40.57
CA ASN A 91 -1.76 10.05 40.98
C ASN A 91 -1.33 8.62 40.64
N VAL A 92 -0.04 8.31 40.66
CA VAL A 92 0.43 6.92 40.54
C VAL A 92 0.87 6.42 41.91
N THR A 93 0.26 5.32 42.37
CA THR A 93 0.63 4.63 43.63
C THR A 93 1.42 3.34 43.40
N ASP A 94 1.73 3.03 42.14
CA ASP A 94 2.27 1.73 41.74
C ASP A 94 3.79 1.76 41.48
N THR A 95 4.43 0.60 41.64
CA THR A 95 5.86 0.37 41.40
C THR A 95 6.17 0.20 39.91
N PHE A 96 7.15 0.94 39.38
CA PHE A 96 7.64 0.80 38.01
C PHE A 96 8.96 0.02 37.95
N PHE A 97 9.12 -0.78 36.89
CA PHE A 97 10.37 -1.44 36.53
C PHE A 97 10.94 -0.80 35.26
N LEU A 98 11.88 0.14 35.41
CA LEU A 98 12.56 0.79 34.28
C LEU A 98 13.88 0.09 33.97
N GLY A 99 13.86 -0.78 32.96
CA GLY A 99 15.08 -1.27 32.30
C GLY A 99 15.83 -2.41 33.01
N GLN A 100 16.72 -3.02 32.23
CA GLN A 100 17.48 -4.26 32.42
C GLN A 100 18.34 -4.38 33.69
N GLU A 101 18.52 -3.32 34.47
CA GLU A 101 19.19 -3.48 35.75
C GLU A 101 18.22 -4.17 36.70
N GLN A 102 18.53 -5.44 36.95
CA GLN A 102 18.01 -6.29 38.00
C GLN A 102 18.31 -5.66 39.39
N ARG A 103 17.81 -4.44 39.65
CA ARG A 103 17.85 -3.84 40.96
C ARG A 103 16.86 -4.63 41.79
N THR A 104 17.42 -5.35 42.75
CA THR A 104 16.77 -6.13 43.79
C THR A 104 15.78 -5.35 44.67
N GLN A 105 15.47 -4.09 44.33
CA GLN A 105 14.49 -3.26 45.02
C GLN A 105 13.58 -2.54 44.01
N PRO A 106 12.26 -2.77 44.06
CA PRO A 106 11.31 -1.96 43.29
C PRO A 106 11.39 -0.51 43.76
N SER A 107 11.61 0.41 42.83
CA SER A 107 11.47 1.85 43.09
C SER A 107 9.98 2.17 43.30
N VAL A 108 9.61 2.45 44.55
CA VAL A 108 8.28 2.96 44.90
C VAL A 108 8.24 4.44 44.53
N PHE A 109 7.39 4.81 43.59
CA PHE A 109 7.18 6.20 43.19
C PHE A 109 6.05 6.78 44.03
N TYR A 110 6.31 7.91 44.70
CA TYR A 110 5.29 8.65 45.47
C TYR A 110 4.53 9.62 44.57
N ASN A 111 3.28 9.93 44.91
CA ASN A 111 2.48 10.91 44.18
C ASN A 111 3.23 12.26 44.08
N GLY A 112 3.44 12.75 42.86
CA GLY A 112 4.24 13.95 42.59
C GLY A 112 5.71 13.66 42.21
N SER A 113 6.13 12.41 42.10
CA SER A 113 7.46 12.06 41.62
C SER A 113 7.62 12.39 40.13
N MET A 114 8.82 12.85 39.76
CA MET A 114 9.21 13.07 38.38
C MET A 114 9.91 11.81 37.87
N LEU A 115 9.36 11.19 36.82
CA LEU A 115 10.00 10.12 36.09
C LEU A 115 10.98 10.75 35.10
N GLU A 116 12.27 10.64 35.37
CA GLU A 116 13.31 11.06 34.44
C GLU A 116 13.67 9.90 33.52
N LEU A 117 13.28 10.00 32.26
CA LEU A 117 13.78 9.13 31.22
C LEU A 117 15.13 9.69 30.73
N PRO A 118 16.21 8.91 30.82
CA PRO A 118 17.53 9.39 30.45
C PRO A 118 17.62 9.66 28.95
N SER A 119 18.56 10.51 28.55
CA SER A 119 18.98 10.55 27.15
C SER A 119 19.68 9.24 26.82
N THR A 120 19.07 8.41 25.98
CA THR A 120 19.63 7.12 25.58
C THR A 120 19.87 7.09 24.09
N ASN A 121 21.05 6.61 23.71
CA ASN A 121 21.30 6.09 22.37
C ASN A 121 21.02 4.59 22.39
N ILE A 122 20.55 4.05 21.28
CA ILE A 122 20.32 2.61 21.18
C ILE A 122 21.64 1.86 21.26
N ASP A 123 21.70 0.93 22.21
CA ASP A 123 22.78 -0.02 22.40
C ASP A 123 22.30 -1.48 22.32
N GLY A 124 23.25 -2.37 22.01
CA GLY A 124 23.14 -3.83 22.10
C GLY A 124 21.79 -4.44 21.73
N ALA A 125 21.01 -4.78 22.77
CA ALA A 125 19.77 -5.57 22.68
C ALA A 125 18.62 -4.88 21.91
N ASN A 126 18.70 -3.57 21.69
CA ASN A 126 17.66 -2.80 21.00
C ASN A 126 17.89 -2.70 19.48
N ILE A 127 19.06 -3.09 18.97
CA ILE A 127 19.38 -3.07 17.52
C ILE A 127 18.38 -3.88 16.68
N PRO A 128 17.99 -5.12 17.06
CA PRO A 128 17.00 -5.88 16.31
C PRO A 128 15.65 -5.17 16.17
N TRP A 129 15.25 -4.39 17.19
CA TRP A 129 14.02 -3.60 17.14
C TRP A 129 14.09 -2.45 16.16
N ILE A 130 15.22 -1.74 16.06
CA ILE A 130 15.40 -0.71 15.03
C ILE A 130 15.25 -1.32 13.64
N VAL A 131 15.98 -2.42 13.39
CA VAL A 131 15.97 -3.08 12.08
C VAL A 131 14.56 -3.51 11.73
N LEU A 132 13.86 -4.12 12.68
CA LEU A 132 12.48 -4.54 12.54
C LEU A 132 11.56 -3.34 12.24
N VAL A 133 11.63 -2.28 13.03
CA VAL A 133 10.81 -1.06 12.90
C VAL A 133 10.89 -0.48 11.50
N TRP A 134 12.08 -0.45 10.91
CA TRP A 134 12.31 0.13 9.59
C TRP A 134 12.03 -0.82 8.42
N LEU A 135 11.98 -2.13 8.64
CA LEU A 135 11.83 -3.12 7.56
C LEU A 135 10.53 -2.92 6.77
N LEU A 136 9.40 -2.77 7.46
CA LEU A 136 8.09 -2.58 6.82
C LEU A 136 7.95 -1.19 6.17
N PRO A 137 8.28 -0.07 6.83
CA PRO A 137 8.29 1.26 6.20
C PRO A 137 9.20 1.32 4.97
N LEU A 138 10.36 0.67 5.00
CA LEU A 138 11.25 0.59 3.85
C LEU A 138 10.59 -0.13 2.68
N GLY A 139 9.95 -1.28 2.92
CA GLY A 139 9.16 -1.98 1.89
C GLY A 139 8.02 -1.11 1.33
N GLY A 140 7.29 -0.40 2.20
CA GLY A 140 6.25 0.54 1.77
C GLY A 140 6.79 1.71 0.95
N ALA A 141 7.93 2.29 1.34
CA ALA A 141 8.58 3.38 0.61
C ALA A 141 9.09 2.95 -0.76
N LEU A 142 9.72 1.77 -0.84
CA LEU A 142 10.14 1.16 -2.11
C LEU A 142 8.94 0.93 -3.03
N LEU A 143 7.81 0.48 -2.47
CA LEU A 143 6.59 0.24 -3.23
C LEU A 143 6.01 1.56 -3.79
N VAL A 144 5.90 2.61 -2.97
CA VAL A 144 5.46 3.94 -3.44
C VAL A 144 6.41 4.48 -4.51
N LEU A 145 7.72 4.37 -4.31
CA LEU A 145 8.72 4.82 -5.27
C LEU A 145 8.60 4.06 -6.60
N LEU A 146 8.41 2.74 -6.55
CA LEU A 146 8.17 1.90 -7.73
C LEU A 146 6.94 2.39 -8.51
N HIS A 147 5.84 2.69 -7.82
CA HIS A 147 4.64 3.24 -8.47
C HIS A 147 4.93 4.57 -9.16
N LEU A 148 5.61 5.50 -8.47
CA LEU A 148 5.95 6.82 -9.02
C LEU A 148 6.85 6.72 -10.26
N VAL A 149 7.91 5.90 -10.18
CA VAL A 149 8.87 5.70 -11.28
C VAL A 149 8.19 5.07 -12.49
N LEU A 150 7.40 4.02 -12.30
CA LEU A 150 6.73 3.34 -13.40
C LEU A 150 5.61 4.20 -14.01
N LEU A 151 4.86 4.95 -13.20
CA LEU A 151 3.84 5.88 -13.67
C LEU A 151 4.48 6.98 -14.55
N ALA A 152 5.57 7.58 -14.08
CA ALA A 152 6.31 8.61 -14.81
C ALA A 152 6.92 8.06 -16.11
N ARG A 153 7.51 6.85 -16.07
CA ARG A 153 8.09 6.18 -17.24
C ARG A 153 7.05 5.87 -18.31
N ARG A 154 5.85 5.42 -17.91
CA ARG A 154 4.74 5.15 -18.83
C ARG A 154 3.97 6.41 -19.25
N ARG A 155 4.28 7.57 -18.68
CA ARG A 155 3.65 8.87 -18.97
C ARG A 155 2.12 8.85 -18.81
N VAL A 156 1.64 8.12 -17.81
CA VAL A 156 0.21 7.97 -17.55
C VAL A 156 -0.23 9.04 -16.55
N TRP A 157 -0.87 10.09 -17.06
CA TRP A 157 -1.27 11.26 -16.25
C TRP A 157 -2.78 11.39 -16.03
N SER A 158 -3.58 10.74 -16.87
CA SER A 158 -5.04 10.82 -16.83
C SER A 158 -5.66 9.67 -16.05
N PHE A 159 -6.52 9.96 -15.08
CA PHE A 159 -7.29 8.97 -14.33
C PHE A 159 -8.26 8.17 -15.20
N ASP A 160 -8.74 8.78 -16.28
CA ASP A 160 -9.83 8.26 -17.11
C ASP A 160 -9.35 7.37 -18.26
N CYS A 161 -8.05 7.16 -18.45
CA CYS A 161 -7.54 6.38 -19.59
C CYS A 161 -7.37 4.88 -19.26
N GLY A 162 -7.48 4.05 -20.31
CA GLY A 162 -7.19 2.62 -20.23
C GLY A 162 -5.74 2.33 -19.84
N ALA A 163 -4.80 3.17 -20.26
CA ALA A 163 -3.40 3.06 -19.86
C ALA A 163 -3.20 3.10 -18.33
N TYR A 164 -4.01 3.87 -17.59
CA TYR A 164 -3.95 3.91 -16.13
C TYR A 164 -4.50 2.66 -15.47
N LEU A 165 -5.58 2.09 -16.01
CA LEU A 165 -6.07 0.79 -15.56
C LEU A 165 -5.05 -0.30 -15.77
N GLN A 166 -4.53 -0.40 -16.99
CA GLN A 166 -3.54 -1.42 -17.31
C GLN A 166 -2.29 -1.23 -16.44
N PHE A 167 -1.81 0.00 -16.25
CA PHE A 167 -0.72 0.28 -15.32
C PHE A 167 -0.96 -0.31 -13.92
N SER A 168 -2.14 -0.08 -13.35
CA SER A 168 -2.47 -0.62 -12.01
C SER A 168 -2.59 -2.14 -11.97
N TRP A 169 -2.96 -2.79 -13.07
CA TRP A 169 -3.02 -4.25 -13.17
C TRP A 169 -1.66 -4.89 -13.45
N ASP A 170 -0.78 -4.19 -14.16
CA ASP A 170 0.56 -4.68 -14.48
C ASP A 170 1.50 -4.57 -13.30
N ILE A 171 1.44 -3.48 -12.54
CA ILE A 171 2.42 -3.21 -11.47
C ILE A 171 2.43 -4.33 -10.42
N VAL A 172 1.27 -4.87 -10.07
CA VAL A 172 1.10 -5.99 -9.13
C VAL A 172 1.64 -7.32 -9.67
N ARG A 173 1.84 -7.44 -10.98
CA ARG A 173 2.46 -8.62 -11.62
C ARG A 173 3.99 -8.54 -11.61
N THR A 174 4.57 -7.37 -11.36
CA THR A 174 6.03 -7.18 -11.38
C THR A 174 6.71 -7.88 -10.21
N PRO A 175 7.92 -8.44 -10.41
CA PRO A 175 8.67 -9.06 -9.31
C PRO A 175 9.03 -8.03 -8.24
N GLU A 176 9.34 -6.79 -8.60
CA GLU A 176 9.71 -5.70 -7.67
C GLU A 176 8.58 -5.39 -6.68
N TYR A 177 7.32 -5.41 -7.15
CA TYR A 177 6.14 -5.30 -6.30
C TYR A 177 6.12 -6.44 -5.28
N ARG A 178 6.29 -7.69 -5.74
CA ARG A 178 6.25 -8.89 -4.89
C ARG A 178 7.38 -8.90 -3.86
N TRP A 179 8.59 -8.49 -4.23
CA TRP A 179 9.72 -8.36 -3.30
C TRP A 179 9.45 -7.31 -2.23
N SER A 180 8.88 -6.16 -2.60
CA SER A 180 8.55 -5.10 -1.65
C SER A 180 7.47 -5.53 -0.65
N VAL A 181 6.40 -6.18 -1.13
CA VAL A 181 5.36 -6.75 -0.27
C VAL A 181 5.92 -7.88 0.60
N GLY A 182 6.79 -8.72 0.05
CA GLY A 182 7.49 -9.78 0.79
C GLY A 182 8.36 -9.23 1.93
N LEU A 183 9.05 -8.11 1.71
CA LEU A 183 9.80 -7.41 2.75
C LEU A 183 8.90 -6.90 3.88
N MET A 184 7.74 -6.33 3.54
CA MET A 184 6.73 -5.90 4.52
C MET A 184 6.18 -7.09 5.32
N ALA A 185 5.85 -8.20 4.65
CA ALA A 185 5.37 -9.41 5.29
C ALA A 185 6.42 -10.05 6.21
N LEU A 186 7.69 -10.03 5.80
CA LEU A 186 8.80 -10.52 6.62
C LEU A 186 8.88 -9.77 7.96
N ALA A 187 8.69 -8.45 7.97
CA ALA A 187 8.66 -7.67 9.21
C ALA A 187 7.53 -8.14 10.15
N ALA A 188 6.33 -8.35 9.61
CA ALA A 188 5.19 -8.83 10.38
C ALA A 188 5.42 -10.24 10.96
N ILE A 189 6.16 -11.10 10.26
CA ILE A 189 6.53 -12.45 10.72
C ILE A 189 7.65 -12.40 11.77
N LEU A 190 8.65 -11.53 11.59
CA LEU A 190 9.78 -11.40 12.52
C LEU A 190 9.38 -10.80 13.87
N LEU A 191 8.35 -9.95 13.90
CA LEU A 191 7.86 -9.32 15.13
C LEU A 191 7.50 -10.32 16.25
N PRO A 192 6.58 -11.30 16.05
CA PRO A 192 6.26 -12.25 17.11
C PRO A 192 7.47 -13.12 17.48
N ILE A 193 8.38 -13.42 16.55
CA ILE A 193 9.59 -14.19 16.85
C ILE A 193 10.50 -13.43 17.81
N ILE A 194 10.83 -12.18 17.47
CA ILE A 194 11.67 -11.31 18.32
C ILE A 194 10.99 -11.10 19.67
N TRP A 195 9.68 -10.87 19.68
CA TRP A 195 8.94 -10.67 20.90
C TRP A 195 8.93 -11.92 21.80
N ILE A 196 8.65 -13.11 21.27
CA ILE A 196 8.72 -14.38 22.03
C ILE A 196 10.13 -14.61 22.58
N LEU A 197 11.17 -14.37 21.78
CA LEU A 197 12.56 -14.50 22.24
C LEU A 197 12.85 -13.58 23.42
N GLN A 198 12.36 -12.33 23.40
CA GLN A 198 12.50 -11.42 24.53
C GLN A 198 11.76 -11.91 25.78
N ILE A 199 10.55 -12.44 25.62
CA ILE A 199 9.79 -13.01 26.74
C ILE A 199 10.59 -14.14 27.40
N LEU A 200 11.19 -15.02 26.60
CA LEU A 200 11.98 -16.15 27.10
C LEU A 200 13.29 -15.70 27.77
N ILE A 201 13.99 -14.71 27.19
CA ILE A 201 15.28 -14.23 27.70
C ILE A 201 15.12 -13.41 28.97
N PHE A 202 14.10 -12.54 29.03
CA PHE A 202 13.93 -11.56 30.11
C PHE A 202 12.87 -11.94 31.13
N ASN A 203 12.19 -13.08 30.95
CA ASN A 203 11.13 -13.58 31.84
C ASN A 203 10.08 -12.51 32.16
N LEU A 204 9.57 -11.85 31.11
CA LEU A 204 8.66 -10.72 31.24
C LEU A 204 7.24 -11.23 31.61
N PRO A 205 6.69 -10.86 32.78
CA PRO A 205 5.30 -11.17 33.11
C PRO A 205 4.32 -10.37 32.23
N ASP A 206 3.04 -10.75 32.25
CA ASP A 206 1.90 -9.97 31.73
C ASP A 206 1.86 -9.65 30.22
N GLN A 207 2.44 -10.52 29.40
CA GLN A 207 2.47 -10.36 27.94
C GLN A 207 1.10 -10.50 27.26
N LEU A 208 0.13 -11.11 27.94
CA LEU A 208 -1.25 -11.21 27.47
C LEU A 208 -1.92 -9.84 27.37
N ASP A 209 -1.60 -8.90 28.27
CA ASP A 209 -2.15 -7.55 28.22
C ASP A 209 -1.52 -6.70 27.12
N VAL A 210 -0.23 -6.94 26.83
CA VAL A 210 0.45 -6.38 25.66
C VAL A 210 -0.22 -6.85 24.38
N LEU A 211 -0.49 -8.16 24.27
CA LEU A 211 -1.19 -8.76 23.13
C LEU A 211 -2.59 -8.16 22.95
N ARG A 212 -3.37 -8.10 24.04
CA ARG A 212 -4.75 -7.58 24.03
C ARG A 212 -4.81 -6.14 23.58
N GLY A 213 -3.87 -5.29 24.04
CA GLY A 213 -3.78 -3.90 23.61
C GLY A 213 -3.36 -3.71 22.15
N SER A 214 -2.75 -4.73 21.55
CA SER A 214 -2.16 -4.69 20.22
C SER A 214 -3.02 -5.37 19.15
N ILE A 215 -4.09 -6.06 19.55
CA ILE A 215 -4.88 -6.93 18.67
C ILE A 215 -5.47 -6.16 17.48
N LEU A 216 -6.00 -4.96 17.69
CA LEU A 216 -6.61 -4.17 16.62
C LEU A 216 -5.56 -3.74 15.58
N SER A 217 -4.40 -3.27 16.01
CA SER A 217 -3.29 -2.91 15.12
C SER A 217 -2.75 -4.12 14.38
N GLY A 218 -2.67 -5.27 15.03
CA GLY A 218 -2.29 -6.54 14.40
C GLY A 218 -3.29 -6.97 13.32
N LEU A 219 -4.59 -6.96 13.61
CA LEU A 219 -5.62 -7.30 12.62
C LEU A 219 -5.64 -6.33 11.44
N LEU A 220 -5.49 -5.03 11.70
CA LEU A 220 -5.43 -4.01 10.67
C LEU A 220 -4.22 -4.18 9.76
N LEU A 221 -3.06 -4.52 10.34
CA LEU A 221 -1.84 -4.83 9.62
C LEU A 221 -2.02 -6.06 8.73
N LEU A 222 -2.56 -7.17 9.28
CA LEU A 222 -2.81 -8.39 8.52
C LEU A 222 -3.78 -8.14 7.36
N PHE A 223 -4.86 -7.41 7.59
CA PHE A 223 -5.80 -7.01 6.54
C PHE A 223 -5.11 -6.20 5.43
N ALA A 224 -4.30 -5.21 5.79
CA ALA A 224 -3.59 -4.39 4.82
C ALA A 224 -2.58 -5.21 3.99
N LEU A 225 -1.82 -6.09 4.65
CA LEU A 225 -0.85 -6.98 3.98
C LEU A 225 -1.54 -8.01 3.09
N ASP A 226 -2.69 -8.56 3.49
CA ASP A 226 -3.49 -9.47 2.67
C ASP A 226 -3.95 -8.80 1.37
N GLN A 227 -4.49 -7.57 1.45
CA GLN A 227 -4.89 -6.81 0.26
C GLN A 227 -3.70 -6.49 -0.66
N LEU A 228 -2.50 -6.27 -0.10
CA LEU A 228 -1.28 -6.03 -0.88
C LEU A 228 -0.72 -7.31 -1.50
N ALA A 229 -0.79 -8.44 -0.79
CA ALA A 229 -0.25 -9.73 -1.23
C ALA A 229 -1.15 -10.42 -2.26
N PHE A 230 -2.47 -10.26 -2.13
CA PHE A 230 -3.47 -10.88 -2.99
C PHE A 230 -4.36 -9.83 -3.67
N PRO A 231 -3.78 -8.92 -4.48
CA PRO A 231 -4.57 -7.94 -5.20
C PRO A 231 -5.50 -8.67 -6.18
N SER A 232 -6.74 -8.23 -6.29
CA SER A 232 -7.66 -8.77 -7.29
C SER A 232 -7.38 -8.12 -8.64
N ILE A 233 -6.85 -8.90 -9.57
CA ILE A 233 -6.46 -8.45 -10.91
C ILE A 233 -7.44 -9.09 -11.91
N PRO A 234 -7.86 -8.37 -12.96
CA PRO A 234 -8.53 -9.00 -14.09
C PRO A 234 -7.68 -10.15 -14.66
N CYS A 235 -8.35 -11.19 -15.15
CA CYS A 235 -7.68 -12.34 -15.74
C CYS A 235 -6.88 -11.99 -17.00
N HIS A 236 -7.34 -10.99 -17.76
CA HIS A 236 -6.79 -10.62 -19.05
C HIS A 236 -5.62 -9.61 -18.95
N ASP A 237 -4.66 -9.73 -19.85
CA ASP A 237 -3.64 -8.73 -20.15
C ASP A 237 -4.15 -7.72 -21.18
N TRP A 238 -4.57 -6.55 -20.68
CA TRP A 238 -5.23 -5.52 -21.47
C TRP A 238 -4.24 -4.62 -22.21
N ALA A 239 -3.48 -5.20 -23.14
CA ALA A 239 -2.49 -4.52 -23.97
C ALA A 239 -3.10 -3.55 -25.01
N SER A 240 -2.24 -2.89 -25.80
CA SER A 240 -2.69 -2.04 -26.93
C SER A 240 -3.60 -2.84 -27.89
N PRO A 241 -4.72 -2.25 -28.38
CA PRO A 241 -5.10 -0.84 -28.29
C PRO A 241 -5.97 -0.42 -27.07
N PHE A 242 -6.14 -1.26 -26.04
CA PHE A 242 -6.94 -0.91 -24.85
C PHE A 242 -6.44 0.36 -24.13
N GLN A 243 -5.12 0.59 -24.14
CA GLN A 243 -4.46 1.73 -23.49
C GLN A 243 -5.02 3.09 -23.95
N ASP A 244 -5.44 3.16 -25.22
CA ASP A 244 -5.86 4.39 -25.89
C ASP A 244 -7.34 4.72 -25.60
N LEU A 245 -8.06 3.80 -24.97
CA LEU A 245 -9.46 3.99 -24.60
C LEU A 245 -9.60 5.04 -23.49
N THR A 246 -10.71 5.78 -23.55
CA THR A 246 -11.11 6.72 -22.49
C THR A 246 -12.40 6.27 -21.85
N PHE A 247 -12.47 6.38 -20.53
CA PHE A 247 -13.59 5.93 -19.74
C PHE A 247 -14.19 7.10 -18.98
N ARG A 248 -15.52 7.13 -18.89
CA ARG A 248 -16.23 8.07 -18.05
C ARG A 248 -16.18 7.59 -16.60
N ARG A 249 -15.57 8.39 -15.72
CA ARG A 249 -15.55 8.14 -14.28
C ARG A 249 -16.09 9.35 -13.51
N PRO A 250 -16.95 9.13 -12.49
CA PRO A 250 -17.36 10.22 -11.62
C PRO A 250 -16.15 10.81 -10.87
N MET A 251 -16.10 12.13 -10.70
CA MET A 251 -15.03 12.78 -9.92
C MET A 251 -14.93 12.26 -8.48
N LEU A 252 -16.04 11.79 -7.89
CA LEU A 252 -16.02 11.16 -6.57
C LEU A 252 -15.18 9.86 -6.56
N HIS A 253 -15.12 9.14 -7.67
CA HIS A 253 -14.27 7.96 -7.79
C HIS A 253 -12.78 8.33 -7.77
N LEU A 254 -12.41 9.57 -8.10
CA LEU A 254 -11.02 10.04 -8.00
C LEU A 254 -10.48 9.98 -6.55
N ILE A 255 -11.36 9.97 -5.55
CA ILE A 255 -10.99 9.96 -4.13
C ILE A 255 -11.43 8.66 -3.43
N LEU A 256 -12.54 8.06 -3.87
CA LEU A 256 -13.15 6.92 -3.17
C LEU A 256 -13.17 5.62 -3.97
N GLY A 257 -12.93 5.66 -5.29
CA GLY A 257 -13.17 4.54 -6.18
C GLY A 257 -11.88 3.88 -6.65
N THR A 258 -11.59 2.66 -6.20
CA THR A 258 -10.39 1.93 -6.63
C THR A 258 -10.47 1.48 -8.09
N ASN A 259 -9.31 1.40 -8.76
CA ASN A 259 -9.18 0.82 -10.09
C ASN A 259 -9.61 -0.65 -10.12
N LYS A 260 -9.41 -1.39 -9.02
CA LYS A 260 -9.95 -2.75 -8.82
C LYS A 260 -11.47 -2.78 -8.97
N SER A 261 -12.20 -1.93 -8.24
CA SER A 261 -13.67 -1.89 -8.30
C SER A 261 -14.17 -1.46 -9.68
N PHE A 262 -13.52 -0.45 -10.27
CA PHE A 262 -13.86 -0.01 -11.63
C PHE A 262 -13.61 -1.12 -12.66
N GLY A 263 -12.46 -1.79 -12.59
CA GLY A 263 -12.07 -2.86 -13.49
C GLY A 263 -13.07 -4.01 -13.50
N LEU A 264 -13.51 -4.48 -12.33
CA LEU A 264 -14.53 -5.53 -12.23
C LEU A 264 -15.87 -5.10 -12.86
N LYS A 265 -16.29 -3.86 -12.64
CA LYS A 265 -17.52 -3.31 -13.25
C LYS A 265 -17.41 -3.17 -14.76
N LEU A 266 -16.23 -2.79 -15.26
CA LEU A 266 -15.97 -2.70 -16.69
C LEU A 266 -15.99 -4.09 -17.34
N VAL A 267 -15.37 -5.10 -16.71
CA VAL A 267 -15.39 -6.48 -17.20
C VAL A 267 -16.83 -7.04 -17.22
N ASP A 268 -17.63 -6.81 -16.18
CA ASP A 268 -19.06 -7.18 -16.17
C ASP A 268 -19.82 -6.49 -17.30
N ALA A 269 -19.57 -5.21 -17.54
CA ALA A 269 -20.20 -4.46 -18.62
C ALA A 269 -19.79 -4.97 -20.00
N LEU A 270 -18.53 -5.38 -20.19
CA LEU A 270 -18.04 -6.00 -21.41
C LEU A 270 -18.72 -7.36 -21.62
N TRP A 271 -18.84 -8.20 -20.59
CA TRP A 271 -19.59 -9.47 -20.69
C TRP A 271 -21.07 -9.28 -21.01
N ALA A 272 -21.74 -8.29 -20.43
CA ALA A 272 -23.12 -7.97 -20.80
C ALA A 272 -23.24 -7.51 -22.26
N ALA A 273 -22.27 -6.70 -22.71
CA ALA A 273 -22.19 -6.23 -24.10
C ALA A 273 -21.94 -7.38 -25.09
N GLU A 274 -21.15 -8.39 -24.72
CA GLU A 274 -20.99 -9.62 -25.50
C GLU A 274 -22.31 -10.35 -25.77
N LEU A 275 -23.24 -10.28 -24.81
CA LEU A 275 -24.58 -10.87 -24.90
C LEU A 275 -25.60 -9.95 -25.60
N GLY A 276 -25.15 -8.83 -26.18
CA GLY A 276 -25.99 -7.86 -26.90
C GLY A 276 -26.53 -6.71 -26.05
N ASP A 277 -26.27 -6.67 -24.73
CA ASP A 277 -26.67 -5.56 -23.87
C ASP A 277 -25.54 -4.52 -23.72
N LEU A 278 -25.46 -3.59 -24.68
CA LEU A 278 -24.51 -2.48 -24.64
C LEU A 278 -24.85 -1.40 -23.58
N SER A 279 -26.02 -1.46 -22.95
CA SER A 279 -26.50 -0.38 -22.09
C SER A 279 -25.61 -0.13 -20.87
N ARG A 280 -24.98 -1.18 -20.34
CA ARG A 280 -24.04 -1.09 -19.21
C ARG A 280 -22.72 -0.46 -19.64
N LEU A 281 -22.16 -0.90 -20.76
CA LEU A 281 -20.90 -0.39 -21.29
C LEU A 281 -21.00 1.11 -21.61
N ARG A 282 -22.12 1.53 -22.21
CA ARG A 282 -22.44 2.94 -22.51
C ARG A 282 -22.32 3.88 -21.30
N ARG A 283 -22.55 3.40 -20.07
CA ARG A 283 -22.44 4.23 -18.85
C ARG A 283 -20.99 4.56 -18.49
N TYR A 284 -20.05 3.76 -18.96
CA TYR A 284 -18.62 3.91 -18.67
C TYR A 284 -17.86 4.60 -19.80
N LEU A 285 -18.53 5.06 -20.86
CA LEU A 285 -17.92 5.75 -21.98
C LEU A 285 -18.24 7.24 -21.97
N PRO A 286 -17.29 8.11 -22.35
CA PRO A 286 -17.57 9.53 -22.56
C PRO A 286 -18.61 9.73 -23.66
N ASP A 287 -18.49 8.95 -24.74
CA ASP A 287 -19.41 8.90 -25.86
C ASP A 287 -20.08 7.50 -25.92
N PRO A 288 -21.38 7.40 -25.56
CA PRO A 288 -22.12 6.16 -25.60
C PRO A 288 -22.21 5.50 -26.98
N ASP A 289 -22.10 6.27 -28.06
CA ASP A 289 -22.28 5.74 -29.42
C ASP A 289 -21.07 4.91 -29.86
N ASN A 290 -19.90 5.15 -29.26
CA ASN A 290 -18.67 4.38 -29.50
C ASN A 290 -18.63 3.02 -28.77
N ALA A 291 -19.70 2.59 -28.12
CA ALA A 291 -19.70 1.35 -27.32
C ALA A 291 -19.37 0.09 -28.13
N GLU A 292 -19.84 0.00 -29.38
CA GLU A 292 -19.55 -1.14 -30.26
C GLU A 292 -18.07 -1.20 -30.65
N GLU A 293 -17.48 -0.05 -30.95
CA GLU A 293 -16.08 0.08 -31.30
C GLU A 293 -15.17 -0.28 -30.12
N VAL A 294 -15.52 0.20 -28.92
CA VAL A 294 -14.79 -0.16 -27.69
C VAL A 294 -14.88 -1.67 -27.41
N LEU A 295 -16.07 -2.27 -27.60
CA LEU A 295 -16.24 -3.72 -27.46
C LEU A 295 -15.37 -4.47 -28.47
N ARG A 296 -15.36 -4.03 -29.73
CA ARG A 296 -14.52 -4.60 -30.79
C ARG A 296 -13.04 -4.58 -30.41
N ILE A 297 -12.53 -3.44 -29.96
CA ILE A 297 -11.14 -3.29 -29.49
C ILE A 297 -10.85 -4.26 -28.34
N CYS A 298 -11.73 -4.33 -27.33
CA CYS A 298 -11.54 -5.21 -26.18
C CYS A 298 -11.51 -6.69 -26.60
N ARG A 299 -12.39 -7.11 -27.52
CA ARG A 299 -12.41 -8.47 -28.09
C ARG A 299 -11.11 -8.80 -28.80
N GLU A 300 -10.58 -7.87 -29.58
CA GLU A 300 -9.33 -8.06 -30.32
C GLU A 300 -8.14 -8.28 -29.37
N VAL A 301 -8.07 -7.48 -28.29
CA VAL A 301 -7.04 -7.65 -27.25
C VAL A 301 -7.16 -9.01 -26.56
N GLN A 302 -8.39 -9.41 -26.17
CA GLN A 302 -8.62 -10.71 -25.53
C GLN A 302 -8.28 -11.90 -26.44
N ARG A 303 -8.59 -11.81 -27.73
CA ARG A 303 -8.23 -12.83 -28.72
C ARG A 303 -6.72 -12.91 -28.91
N ALA A 304 -6.05 -11.77 -29.04
CA ALA A 304 -4.60 -11.71 -29.18
C ALA A 304 -3.89 -12.34 -27.96
N GLU A 305 -4.37 -12.07 -26.75
CA GLU A 305 -3.88 -12.71 -25.53
C GLU A 305 -4.10 -14.23 -25.55
N ALA A 306 -5.32 -14.69 -25.87
CA ALA A 306 -5.66 -16.11 -25.92
C ALA A 306 -4.77 -16.87 -26.93
N ASP A 307 -4.52 -16.27 -28.10
CA ASP A 307 -3.65 -16.82 -29.13
C ASP A 307 -2.19 -16.93 -28.65
N MET A 308 -1.68 -15.91 -27.94
CA MET A 308 -0.34 -15.96 -27.35
C MET A 308 -0.22 -17.09 -26.32
N LEU A 309 -1.20 -17.21 -25.40
CA LEU A 309 -1.21 -18.27 -24.40
C LEU A 309 -1.33 -19.67 -25.02
N GLY A 310 -2.11 -19.81 -26.09
CA GLY A 310 -2.22 -21.05 -26.85
C GLY A 310 -0.87 -21.50 -27.42
N ARG A 311 -0.08 -20.57 -27.97
CA ARG A 311 1.26 -20.87 -28.51
C ARG A 311 2.23 -21.35 -27.44
N PHE A 312 2.24 -20.70 -26.27
CA PHE A 312 3.12 -21.12 -25.16
C PHE A 312 2.79 -22.52 -24.65
N ARG A 313 1.50 -22.89 -24.58
CA ARG A 313 1.09 -24.24 -24.15
C ARG A 313 1.54 -25.33 -25.13
N LEU A 314 1.49 -25.04 -26.43
CA LEU A 314 1.95 -25.99 -27.45
C LEU A 314 3.47 -26.21 -27.39
N GLN A 315 4.25 -25.19 -27.07
CA GLN A 315 5.70 -25.31 -26.89
C GLN A 315 6.05 -26.12 -25.63
N ALA A 316 5.37 -25.85 -24.51
CA ALA A 316 5.62 -26.56 -23.25
C ALA A 316 5.21 -28.05 -23.28
N GLY A 317 4.28 -28.45 -24.17
CA GLY A 317 3.87 -29.84 -24.33
C GLY A 317 4.72 -30.66 -25.30
N SER A 318 5.75 -30.06 -25.90
CA SER A 318 6.64 -30.72 -26.88
C SER A 318 8.00 -31.15 -26.32
N GLU A 319 8.23 -30.95 -25.03
CA GLU A 319 9.40 -31.41 -24.26
C GLU A 319 9.05 -32.63 -23.39
#